data_AF-A0A1Q7KFX9-F1
#
_entry.id   AF-A0A1Q7KFX9-F1
#
_cell.length_a   1.000
_cell.length_b   1.000
_cell.length_c   1.000
_cell.angle_alpha   90.00
_cell.angle_beta   90.00
_cell.angle_gamma   90.00
#
_symmetry.space_group_name_H-M   'P 1'
#
loop_
_entity.id
_entity.type
_entity.pdbx_description
1 polymer ?
#
loop_
_entity_poly.entity_id
_entity_poly.type
_entity_poly.pdbx_seq_one_letter_code
_entity_poly.pdbx_strand_id
1 'polypeptide(L)'
;MLSFLPPRYRSAWRHSASGSLVRAAAVSGFLEMVAFGTLYIVGFVSAFTHLAVIGPLAFVEYLFYPKSWPLAFFFFDGTIRWLTSLSGQAVGSLALYPAAWIHGWLERRAERRRRGPKVPDIIERGDGTRYELRISSCRPKGNWDKWMTVMYEERLYEIAAAELGQPPRPYLYLLRTKPESKVIRGLHRYDPNEVFQEEWP
;
A
#
# COMPACT_ATOMS: atom_id res chain seq x y z
N MET A 1 -8.23 -18.69 11.28
CA MET A 1 -7.01 -17.85 11.17
C MET A 1 -6.82 -17.46 9.70
N LEU A 2 -6.49 -16.19 9.44
CA LEU A 2 -6.31 -15.58 8.11
C LEU A 2 -4.82 -15.38 7.83
N SER A 3 -4.09 -16.48 7.59
CA SER A 3 -2.62 -16.46 7.54
C SER A 3 -2.05 -15.84 6.26
N PHE A 4 -2.77 -15.85 5.14
CA PHE A 4 -2.27 -15.42 3.82
C PHE A 4 -3.05 -14.29 3.16
N LEU A 5 -3.90 -13.55 3.89
CA LEU A 5 -4.40 -12.28 3.39
C LEU A 5 -3.34 -11.18 3.62
N PRO A 6 -3.05 -10.33 2.61
CA PRO A 6 -2.13 -9.21 2.77
C PRO A 6 -2.50 -8.39 4.02
N PRO A 7 -1.51 -7.91 4.81
CA PRO A 7 -1.76 -7.25 6.09
C PRO A 7 -2.79 -6.13 6.04
N ARG A 8 -2.87 -5.41 4.91
CA ARG A 8 -3.84 -4.32 4.66
C ARG A 8 -5.31 -4.76 4.65
N TYR A 9 -5.63 -5.94 4.11
CA TYR A 9 -7.01 -6.44 4.03
C TYR A 9 -7.41 -7.24 5.28
N ARG A 10 -6.43 -7.61 6.11
CA ARG A 10 -6.62 -8.40 7.33
C ARG A 10 -7.39 -7.66 8.42
N SER A 11 -7.27 -6.34 8.51
CA SER A 11 -7.92 -5.53 9.55
C SER A 11 -9.43 -5.37 9.32
N ALA A 12 -9.87 -5.17 8.07
CA ALA A 12 -11.28 -4.97 7.73
C ALA A 12 -12.14 -6.24 7.91
N TRP A 13 -11.54 -7.43 7.78
CA TRP A 13 -12.26 -8.70 7.80
C TRP A 13 -12.10 -9.49 9.11
N ARG A 14 -11.40 -8.91 10.09
CA ARG A 14 -11.08 -9.56 11.37
C ARG A 14 -12.31 -9.86 12.24
N HIS A 15 -13.41 -9.13 12.05
CA HIS A 15 -14.55 -9.16 12.98
C HIS A 15 -15.77 -9.96 12.52
N SER A 16 -15.89 -10.35 11.25
CA SER A 16 -17.20 -10.81 10.69
C SER A 16 -17.26 -12.27 10.24
N ALA A 17 -16.16 -12.97 9.99
CA ALA A 17 -16.24 -14.02 8.97
C ALA A 17 -15.36 -15.28 9.17
N SER A 18 -15.12 -15.74 10.40
CA SER A 18 -14.28 -16.95 10.59
C SER A 18 -14.84 -18.19 9.88
N GLY A 19 -16.17 -18.44 9.97
CA GLY A 19 -16.82 -19.59 9.34
C GLY A 19 -17.10 -19.42 7.84
N SER A 20 -17.55 -18.23 7.42
CA SER A 20 -17.86 -17.94 6.01
C SER A 20 -16.60 -17.85 5.14
N LEU A 21 -15.47 -17.36 5.69
CA LEU A 21 -14.21 -17.30 4.95
C LEU A 21 -13.60 -18.68 4.73
N VAL A 22 -13.73 -19.61 5.68
CA VAL A 22 -13.27 -21.00 5.50
C VAL A 22 -14.09 -21.68 4.41
N ARG A 23 -15.42 -21.53 4.42
CA ARG A 23 -16.29 -22.07 3.36
C ARG A 23 -16.00 -21.44 2.00
N ALA A 24 -15.81 -20.13 1.94
CA ALA A 24 -15.46 -19.43 0.71
C ALA A 24 -14.09 -19.87 0.17
N ALA A 25 -13.08 -20.03 1.04
CA ALA A 25 -11.77 -20.55 0.67
C ALA A 25 -11.85 -22.01 0.17
N ALA A 26 -12.67 -22.85 0.82
CA ALA A 26 -12.89 -24.23 0.40
C ALA A 26 -13.52 -24.31 -0.99
N VAL A 27 -14.63 -23.60 -1.22
CA VAL A 27 -15.35 -23.63 -2.52
C VAL A 27 -14.48 -23.02 -3.62
N SER A 28 -13.86 -21.87 -3.37
CA SER A 28 -13.01 -21.23 -4.39
C SER A 28 -11.75 -22.05 -4.70
N GLY A 29 -11.10 -22.65 -3.69
CA GLY A 29 -9.95 -23.55 -3.89
C GLY A 29 -10.31 -24.80 -4.67
N PHE A 30 -11.47 -25.42 -4.36
CA PHE A 30 -11.97 -26.58 -5.10
C PHE A 30 -12.27 -26.23 -6.57
N LEU A 31 -12.97 -25.13 -6.83
CA LEU A 31 -13.28 -24.69 -8.20
C LEU A 31 -12.02 -24.38 -9.01
N GLU A 32 -11.03 -23.73 -8.40
CA GLU A 32 -9.74 -23.46 -9.03
C GLU A 32 -8.99 -24.76 -9.34
N MET A 33 -8.90 -25.69 -8.39
CA MET A 33 -8.28 -27.01 -8.57
C MET A 33 -8.92 -27.76 -9.75
N VAL A 34 -10.26 -27.83 -9.80
CA VAL A 34 -10.98 -28.53 -10.86
C VAL A 34 -10.79 -27.84 -12.22
N ALA A 35 -10.92 -26.51 -12.27
CA ALA A 35 -10.80 -25.75 -13.52
C ALA A 35 -9.38 -25.85 -14.11
N PHE A 36 -8.35 -25.55 -13.32
CA PHE A 36 -6.97 -25.57 -13.80
C PHE A 36 -6.43 -27.00 -13.97
N GLY A 37 -6.90 -27.97 -13.18
CA GLY A 37 -6.61 -29.38 -13.41
C GLY A 37 -7.17 -29.87 -14.75
N THR A 38 -8.41 -29.48 -15.07
CA THR A 38 -9.04 -29.79 -16.37
C THR A 38 -8.29 -29.12 -17.52
N LEU A 39 -7.95 -27.84 -17.39
CA LEU A 39 -7.17 -27.11 -18.41
C LEU A 39 -5.77 -27.71 -18.60
N TYR A 40 -5.14 -28.17 -17.52
CA TYR A 40 -3.85 -28.84 -17.58
C TYR A 40 -3.95 -30.17 -18.34
N ILE A 41 -4.97 -30.98 -18.06
CA ILE A 41 -5.22 -32.25 -18.76
C ILE A 41 -5.52 -32.00 -20.24
N VAL A 42 -6.38 -31.03 -20.57
CA VAL A 42 -6.68 -30.67 -21.97
C VAL A 42 -5.43 -30.15 -22.67
N GLY A 43 -4.62 -29.34 -21.99
CA GLY A 43 -3.35 -28.82 -22.51
C GLY A 43 -2.31 -29.92 -22.74
N PHE A 44 -2.31 -30.94 -21.89
CA PHE A 44 -1.48 -32.13 -22.02
C PHE A 44 -1.94 -32.98 -23.21
N VAL A 45 -3.22 -33.36 -23.26
CA VAL A 45 -3.77 -34.15 -24.37
C VAL A 45 -3.55 -33.47 -25.71
N SER A 46 -3.82 -32.16 -25.82
CA SER A 46 -3.61 -31.38 -27.05
C SER A 46 -2.14 -31.21 -27.45
N ALA A 47 -1.20 -31.28 -26.51
CA ALA A 47 0.22 -31.23 -26.82
C ALA A 47 0.75 -32.57 -27.38
N PHE A 48 0.17 -33.69 -26.94
CA PHE A 48 0.61 -35.04 -27.29
C PHE A 48 -0.36 -35.79 -28.21
N THR A 49 -1.37 -35.13 -28.80
CA THR A 49 -2.33 -35.72 -29.74
C THR A 49 -1.69 -36.45 -30.93
N HIS A 50 -0.45 -36.11 -31.28
CA HIS A 50 0.29 -36.73 -32.38
C HIS A 50 1.24 -37.85 -31.96
N LEU A 51 1.53 -37.97 -30.65
CA LEU A 51 2.44 -38.99 -30.12
C LEU A 51 1.58 -40.13 -29.58
N ALA A 52 1.71 -41.32 -30.16
CA ALA A 52 1.02 -42.55 -29.73
C ALA A 52 1.43 -43.04 -28.33
N VAL A 53 2.08 -42.20 -27.53
CA VAL A 53 2.64 -42.52 -26.21
C VAL A 53 2.09 -41.52 -25.19
N ILE A 54 0.91 -41.82 -24.66
CA ILE A 54 0.46 -41.24 -23.40
C ILE A 54 1.10 -42.07 -22.29
N GLY A 55 2.18 -41.56 -21.70
CA GLY A 55 2.92 -42.24 -20.64
C GLY A 55 3.58 -41.28 -19.65
N PRO A 56 4.15 -41.79 -18.54
CA PRO A 56 4.76 -40.96 -17.50
C PRO A 56 5.86 -40.03 -18.03
N LEU A 57 6.57 -40.45 -19.07
CA LEU A 57 7.62 -39.65 -19.71
C LEU A 57 7.05 -38.41 -20.41
N ALA A 58 5.92 -38.54 -21.11
CA ALA A 58 5.24 -37.41 -21.76
C ALA A 58 4.74 -36.39 -20.74
N PHE A 59 4.31 -36.85 -19.55
CA PHE A 59 3.93 -35.97 -18.45
C PHE A 59 5.12 -35.16 -17.94
N VAL A 60 6.28 -35.81 -17.73
CA VAL A 60 7.52 -35.13 -17.33
C VAL A 60 7.92 -34.12 -18.40
N GLU A 61 7.84 -34.47 -19.68
CA GLU A 61 8.14 -33.56 -20.78
C GLU A 61 7.20 -32.35 -20.77
N TYR A 62 5.89 -32.55 -20.62
CA TYR A 62 4.91 -31.47 -20.53
C TYR A 62 5.17 -30.51 -19.37
N LEU A 63 5.72 -31.01 -18.25
CA LEU A 63 6.09 -30.19 -17.10
C LEU A 63 7.17 -29.15 -17.45
N PHE A 64 8.00 -29.40 -18.46
CA PHE A 64 9.02 -28.45 -18.93
C PHE A 64 8.50 -27.46 -19.98
N TYR A 65 7.26 -27.58 -20.44
CA TYR A 65 6.68 -26.62 -21.37
C TYR A 65 6.36 -25.30 -20.64
N PRO A 66 6.81 -24.14 -21.14
CA PRO A 66 6.53 -22.84 -20.50
C PRO A 66 5.03 -22.57 -20.29
N LYS A 67 4.17 -23.11 -21.16
CA LYS A 67 2.71 -22.97 -21.08
C LYS A 67 2.07 -23.79 -19.94
N SER A 68 2.72 -24.84 -19.46
CA SER A 68 2.16 -25.70 -18.41
C SER A 68 2.40 -25.13 -17.00
N TRP A 69 3.42 -24.29 -16.83
CA TRP A 69 3.79 -23.71 -15.54
C TRP A 69 2.70 -22.85 -14.90
N PRO A 70 2.03 -21.91 -15.61
CA PRO A 70 0.94 -21.14 -15.02
C PRO A 70 -0.23 -22.05 -14.59
N LEU A 71 -0.57 -23.06 -15.41
CA LEU A 71 -1.65 -23.99 -15.14
C LEU A 71 -1.34 -24.86 -13.90
N ALA A 72 -0.12 -25.39 -13.82
CA ALA A 72 0.35 -26.13 -12.66
C ALA A 72 0.35 -25.26 -11.39
N PHE A 73 0.81 -24.01 -11.48
CA PHE A 73 0.82 -23.08 -10.36
C PHE A 73 -0.59 -22.87 -9.78
N PHE A 74 -1.58 -22.53 -10.61
CA PHE A 74 -2.95 -22.33 -10.14
C PHE A 74 -3.61 -23.62 -9.65
N PHE A 75 -3.29 -24.77 -10.25
CA PHE A 75 -3.74 -26.07 -9.75
C PHE A 75 -3.22 -26.34 -8.33
N PHE A 76 -1.93 -26.13 -8.07
CA PHE A 76 -1.34 -26.31 -6.75
C PHE A 76 -1.83 -25.26 -5.74
N ASP A 77 -2.01 -23.98 -6.13
CA ASP A 77 -2.59 -22.94 -5.27
C ASP A 77 -4.01 -23.33 -4.81
N GLY A 78 -4.86 -23.77 -5.75
CA GLY A 78 -6.21 -24.25 -5.46
C GLY A 78 -6.22 -25.47 -4.54
N THR A 79 -5.31 -26.42 -4.77
CA THR A 79 -5.15 -27.63 -3.96
C THR A 79 -4.74 -27.31 -2.53
N ILE A 80 -3.70 -26.49 -2.34
CA ILE A 80 -3.23 -26.08 -1.01
C ILE A 80 -4.33 -25.33 -0.26
N ARG A 81 -5.03 -24.42 -0.93
CA ARG A 81 -6.13 -23.64 -0.35
C ARG A 81 -7.31 -24.53 0.05
N TRP A 82 -7.65 -25.52 -0.76
CA TRP A 82 -8.69 -26.49 -0.42
C TRP A 82 -8.28 -27.37 0.76
N LEU A 83 -7.08 -27.95 0.75
CA LEU A 83 -6.59 -28.81 1.83
C LEU A 83 -6.50 -28.07 3.18
N THR A 84 -6.02 -26.83 3.17
CA THR A 84 -5.92 -26.01 4.39
C THR A 84 -7.29 -25.60 4.93
N SER A 85 -8.29 -25.43 4.05
CA SER A 85 -9.67 -25.15 4.45
C SER A 85 -10.31 -26.33 5.21
N LEU A 86 -9.94 -27.58 4.90
CA LEU A 86 -10.40 -28.76 5.63
C LEU A 86 -9.91 -28.75 7.09
N SER A 87 -8.73 -28.21 7.34
CA SER A 87 -8.17 -27.99 8.69
C SER A 87 -8.78 -26.78 9.40
N GLY A 88 -9.84 -26.18 8.86
CA GLY A 88 -10.49 -24.99 9.42
C GLY A 88 -9.69 -23.69 9.23
N GLN A 89 -8.65 -23.70 8.39
CA GLN A 89 -7.82 -22.54 8.12
C GLN A 89 -8.15 -21.92 6.75
N ALA A 90 -8.40 -20.61 6.74
CA ALA A 90 -8.62 -19.87 5.50
C ALA A 90 -7.27 -19.31 5.01
N VAL A 91 -6.62 -20.06 4.11
CA VAL A 91 -5.43 -19.59 3.39
C VAL A 91 -5.91 -18.76 2.20
N GLY A 92 -5.47 -17.49 2.14
CA GLY A 92 -5.65 -16.66 0.96
C GLY A 92 -4.85 -17.21 -0.22
N SER A 93 -5.34 -17.00 -1.43
CA SER A 93 -4.64 -17.42 -2.67
C SER A 93 -3.31 -16.69 -2.81
N LEU A 94 -2.25 -17.41 -3.20
CA LEU A 94 -0.96 -16.81 -3.52
C LEU A 94 -1.08 -15.84 -4.70
N ALA A 95 -2.05 -16.04 -5.59
CA ALA A 95 -2.34 -15.14 -6.71
C ALA A 95 -2.87 -13.76 -6.27
N LEU A 96 -3.37 -13.62 -5.04
CA LEU A 96 -3.82 -12.34 -4.50
C LEU A 96 -2.65 -11.44 -4.07
N TYR A 97 -1.46 -11.98 -3.85
CA TYR A 97 -0.28 -11.19 -3.50
C TYR A 97 0.18 -10.27 -4.64
N PRO A 98 0.34 -10.77 -5.89
CA PRO A 98 0.59 -9.91 -7.05
C PRO A 98 -0.48 -8.82 -7.22
N ALA A 99 -1.77 -9.16 -7.08
CA ALA A 99 -2.85 -8.18 -7.18
C ALA A 99 -2.74 -7.09 -6.11
N ALA A 100 -2.45 -7.46 -4.86
CA ALA A 100 -2.23 -6.51 -3.77
C ALA A 100 -0.99 -5.64 -4.00
N TRP A 101 0.07 -6.21 -4.57
CA TRP A 101 1.28 -5.48 -4.94
C TRP A 101 1.02 -4.47 -6.05
N ILE A 102 0.32 -4.88 -7.13
CA ILE A 102 -0.09 -3.99 -8.24
C ILE A 102 -0.98 -2.87 -7.72
N HIS A 103 -1.97 -3.18 -6.87
CA HIS A 103 -2.82 -2.17 -6.26
C HIS A 103 -2.02 -1.15 -5.45
N GLY A 104 -1.06 -1.61 -4.64
CA GLY A 104 -0.15 -0.73 -3.91
C GLY A 104 0.74 0.11 -4.82
N TRP A 105 1.22 -0.45 -5.94
CA TRP A 105 2.00 0.30 -6.93
C TRP A 105 1.15 1.38 -7.62
N LEU A 106 -0.09 1.04 -7.99
CA LEU A 106 -1.06 1.97 -8.59
C LEU A 106 -1.43 3.09 -7.63
N GLU A 107 -1.71 2.78 -6.37
CA GLU A 107 -1.96 3.79 -5.33
C GLU A 107 -0.75 4.69 -5.16
N ARG A 108 0.47 4.16 -5.02
CA ARG A 108 1.68 5.01 -4.92
C ARG A 108 1.87 5.87 -6.16
N ARG A 109 1.54 5.36 -7.34
CA ARG A 109 1.60 6.13 -8.60
C ARG A 109 0.50 7.20 -8.64
N ALA A 110 -0.70 6.88 -8.20
CA ALA A 110 -1.83 7.80 -8.11
C ALA A 110 -1.58 8.88 -7.05
N GLU A 111 -1.04 8.53 -5.89
CA GLU A 111 -0.60 9.46 -4.84
C GLU A 111 0.49 10.39 -5.36
N ARG A 112 1.50 9.86 -6.07
CA ARG A 112 2.52 10.69 -6.73
C ARG A 112 1.90 11.67 -7.72
N ARG A 113 0.88 11.26 -8.48
CA ARG A 113 0.13 12.14 -9.39
C ARG A 113 -0.72 13.18 -8.64
N ARG A 114 -1.43 12.78 -7.58
CA ARG A 114 -2.27 13.67 -6.75
C ARG A 114 -1.46 14.71 -6.01
N ARG A 115 -0.25 14.36 -5.59
CA ARG A 115 0.66 15.21 -4.82
C ARG A 115 1.21 16.39 -5.64
N GLY A 116 1.08 16.40 -6.98
CA GLY A 116 1.51 17.52 -7.82
C GLY A 116 3.03 17.82 -7.77
N PRO A 117 3.50 18.77 -8.58
CA PRO A 117 4.90 19.22 -8.53
C PRO A 117 5.25 19.81 -7.16
N LYS A 118 6.52 19.67 -6.75
CA LYS A 118 7.05 20.36 -5.56
C LYS A 118 7.11 21.86 -5.87
N VAL A 119 6.48 22.68 -5.04
CA VAL A 119 6.46 24.15 -5.19
C VAL A 119 7.01 24.76 -3.88
N PRO A 120 7.91 25.76 -3.92
CA PRO A 120 8.56 26.33 -2.73
C PRO A 120 7.53 26.98 -1.82
N ASP A 121 7.63 26.85 -0.50
CA ASP A 121 6.58 27.30 0.43
C ASP A 121 6.34 28.82 0.41
N ILE A 122 5.08 29.25 0.57
CA ILE A 122 4.70 30.68 0.64
C ILE A 122 4.55 31.09 2.09
N ILE A 123 5.11 32.25 2.41
CA ILE A 123 5.12 32.82 3.75
C ILE A 123 4.36 34.13 3.71
N GLU A 124 3.27 34.21 4.47
CA GLU A 124 2.44 35.40 4.61
C GLU A 124 2.54 35.91 6.05
N ARG A 125 2.81 37.20 6.22
CA ARG A 125 2.74 37.84 7.55
C ARG A 125 1.28 38.16 7.85
N GLY A 126 0.82 37.76 9.03
CA GLY A 126 -0.54 38.03 9.48
C GLY A 126 -0.66 39.33 10.26
N ASP A 127 -1.90 39.72 10.55
CA ASP A 127 -2.23 40.93 11.29
C ASP A 127 -1.98 40.84 12.81
N GLY A 128 -1.29 39.78 13.28
CA GLY A 128 -0.89 39.59 14.67
C GLY A 128 -1.99 39.17 15.65
N THR A 129 -3.27 39.25 15.26
CA THR A 129 -4.41 38.87 16.11
C THR A 129 -4.69 37.37 16.10
N ARG A 130 -4.74 36.74 14.91
CA ARG A 130 -5.00 35.30 14.77
C ARG A 130 -3.70 34.50 14.62
N TYR A 131 -2.80 35.00 13.79
CA TYR A 131 -1.48 34.46 13.52
C TYR A 131 -0.53 35.62 13.15
N GLU A 132 0.75 35.45 13.43
CA GLU A 132 1.79 36.42 13.05
C GLU A 132 2.49 35.99 11.77
N LEU A 133 2.64 34.68 11.58
CA LEU A 133 3.20 34.08 10.38
C LEU A 133 2.32 32.94 9.91
N ARG A 134 2.04 32.89 8.62
CA ARG A 134 1.34 31.79 7.96
C ARG A 134 2.25 31.18 6.92
N ILE A 135 2.47 29.88 7.04
CA ILE A 135 3.29 29.10 6.09
C ILE A 135 2.35 28.18 5.32
N SER A 136 2.32 28.34 4.00
CA SER A 136 1.52 27.54 3.09
C SER A 136 2.40 26.53 2.35
N SER A 137 2.28 25.26 2.73
CA SER A 137 3.08 24.16 2.21
C SER A 137 2.32 23.22 1.29
N CYS A 138 3.02 22.69 0.28
CA CYS A 138 2.51 21.66 -0.61
C CYS A 138 2.63 20.23 -0.04
N ARG A 139 3.38 20.05 1.06
CA ARG A 139 3.60 18.77 1.73
C ARG A 139 3.31 18.89 3.23
N PRO A 140 2.82 17.81 3.87
CA PRO A 140 2.69 17.79 5.31
C PRO A 140 4.09 17.73 5.94
N LYS A 141 4.35 18.62 6.89
CA LYS A 141 5.56 18.62 7.71
C LYS A 141 5.35 17.69 8.91
N GLY A 142 6.00 16.53 8.89
CA GLY A 142 5.74 15.46 9.87
C GLY A 142 6.13 15.81 11.30
N ASN A 143 7.16 16.64 11.49
CA ASN A 143 7.69 16.99 12.83
C ASN A 143 7.09 18.29 13.39
N TRP A 144 6.06 18.84 12.74
CA TRP A 144 5.48 20.14 13.04
C TRP A 144 4.27 20.00 13.99
N ASP A 145 4.57 19.59 15.22
CA ASP A 145 3.62 19.56 16.32
C ASP A 145 3.65 20.84 17.16
N LYS A 146 2.66 21.02 18.05
CA LYS A 146 2.56 22.15 19.00
C LYS A 146 3.83 22.40 19.85
N TRP A 147 4.68 21.38 19.99
CA TRP A 147 5.91 21.45 20.76
C TRP A 147 7.14 21.89 19.95
N MET A 148 7.01 21.97 18.62
CA MET A 148 8.07 22.41 17.72
C MET A 148 8.19 23.94 17.75
N THR A 149 9.42 24.44 17.89
CA THR A 149 9.73 25.86 17.70
C THR A 149 10.37 26.03 16.34
N VAL A 150 9.79 26.88 15.51
CA VAL A 150 10.24 27.17 14.15
C VAL A 150 10.97 28.51 14.17
N MET A 151 12.20 28.52 13.68
CA MET A 151 13.00 29.73 13.54
C MET A 151 12.96 30.22 12.11
N TYR A 152 12.52 31.46 11.92
CA TYR A 152 12.46 32.10 10.60
C TYR A 152 12.85 33.58 10.75
N GLU A 153 13.79 34.05 9.91
CA GLU A 153 14.37 35.40 9.99
C GLU A 153 14.83 35.78 11.42
N GLU A 154 15.57 34.90 12.09
CA GLU A 154 16.07 35.09 13.47
C GLU A 154 14.98 35.26 14.55
N ARG A 155 13.70 35.01 14.22
CA ARG A 155 12.58 35.04 15.16
C ARG A 155 12.07 33.64 15.44
N LEU A 156 11.65 33.42 16.69
CA LEU A 156 11.14 32.14 17.17
C LEU A 156 9.62 32.13 17.17
N TYR A 157 9.05 31.17 16.46
CA TYR A 157 7.62 30.97 16.36
C TYR A 157 7.22 29.59 16.89
N GLU A 158 6.03 29.50 17.43
CA GLU A 158 5.37 28.24 17.77
C GLU A 158 4.16 27.98 16.88
N ILE A 159 3.88 26.71 16.63
CA ILE A 159 2.74 26.31 15.80
C ILE A 159 1.46 26.44 16.63
N ALA A 160 0.62 27.40 16.25
CA ALA A 160 -0.66 27.66 16.90
C ALA A 160 -1.75 26.76 16.35
N ALA A 161 -1.77 26.53 15.03
CA ALA A 161 -2.72 25.64 14.37
C ALA A 161 -2.17 25.10 13.04
N ALA A 162 -2.67 23.94 12.63
CA ALA A 162 -2.47 23.38 11.31
C ALA A 162 -3.85 23.19 10.66
N GLU A 163 -4.08 23.84 9.53
CA GLU A 163 -5.35 23.83 8.79
C GLU A 163 -5.13 23.23 7.39
N LEU A 164 -6.20 22.69 6.80
CA LEU A 164 -6.21 22.19 5.43
C LEU A 164 -6.85 23.23 4.50
N GLY A 165 -6.06 23.76 3.58
CA GLY A 165 -6.46 24.73 2.56
C GLY A 165 -6.70 24.12 1.18
N GLN A 166 -6.82 24.98 0.17
CA GLN A 166 -7.00 24.59 -1.22
C GLN A 166 -5.65 24.25 -1.90
N PRO A 167 -5.64 23.36 -2.92
CA PRO A 167 -4.46 23.17 -3.77
C PRO A 167 -4.07 24.51 -4.46
N PRO A 168 -2.79 24.77 -4.73
CA PRO A 168 -1.65 23.84 -4.74
C PRO A 168 -0.93 23.64 -3.39
N ARG A 169 -1.31 24.36 -2.33
CA ARG A 169 -0.66 24.32 -1.00
C ARG A 169 -1.68 24.04 0.10
N PRO A 170 -2.15 22.79 0.21
CA PRO A 170 -3.23 22.47 1.12
C PRO A 170 -2.79 22.48 2.60
N TYR A 171 -1.50 22.47 2.93
CA TYR A 171 -1.07 22.44 4.33
C TYR A 171 -0.76 23.84 4.83
N LEU A 172 -1.63 24.39 5.68
CA LEU A 172 -1.51 25.74 6.20
C LEU A 172 -1.07 25.67 7.66
N TYR A 173 0.10 26.20 7.97
CA TYR A 173 0.60 26.30 9.34
C TYR A 173 0.47 27.74 9.80
N LEU A 174 -0.28 27.94 10.89
CA LEU A 174 -0.44 29.23 11.55
C LEU A 174 0.52 29.27 12.73
N LEU A 175 1.43 30.23 12.71
CA LEU A 175 2.44 30.40 13.75
C LEU A 175 2.23 31.71 14.51
N ARG A 176 2.62 31.68 15.79
CA ARG A 176 2.62 32.82 16.70
C ARG A 176 4.00 32.99 17.30
N THR A 177 4.38 34.22 17.64
CA THR A 177 5.68 34.45 18.26
C THR A 177 5.72 33.75 19.61
N LYS A 178 6.84 33.08 19.86
CA LYS A 178 7.06 32.37 21.11
C LYS A 178 7.45 33.37 22.21
N PRO A 179 6.78 33.39 23.36
CA PRO A 179 7.21 34.20 24.49
C PRO A 179 8.56 33.70 25.04
N GLU A 180 9.47 34.61 25.37
CA GLU A 180 10.84 34.31 25.81
C GLU A 180 10.91 33.43 27.07
N SER A 181 9.88 33.46 27.90
CA SER A 181 9.77 32.67 29.13
C SER A 181 9.54 31.17 28.91
N LYS A 182 9.29 30.73 27.66
CA LYS A 182 8.89 29.36 27.35
C LYS A 182 10.06 28.52 26.86
N VAL A 183 10.31 27.39 27.52
CA VAL A 183 11.41 26.45 27.19
C VAL A 183 11.29 25.93 25.75
N ILE A 184 12.42 25.85 25.04
CA ILE A 184 12.54 25.26 23.69
C ILE A 184 12.78 23.76 23.83
N ARG A 185 11.87 22.93 23.32
CA ARG A 185 12.00 21.46 23.31
C ARG A 185 12.58 20.92 22.00
N GLY A 186 12.40 21.65 20.90
CA GLY A 186 12.97 21.38 19.59
C GLY A 186 13.01 22.66 18.77
N LEU A 187 14.10 22.89 18.05
CA LEU A 187 14.33 24.06 17.21
C LEU A 187 14.55 23.60 15.77
N HIS A 188 13.65 24.00 14.87
CA HIS A 188 13.80 23.79 13.43
C HIS A 188 14.13 25.10 12.75
N ARG A 189 15.27 25.17 12.05
CA ARG A 189 15.62 26.33 11.22
C ARG A 189 14.91 26.17 9.89
N TYR A 190 13.90 26.99 9.66
CA TYR A 190 13.03 26.83 8.51
C TYR A 190 13.55 27.58 7.28
N ASP A 191 13.60 26.88 6.15
CA ASP A 191 13.85 27.46 4.83
C ASP A 191 12.65 27.13 3.91
N PRO A 192 12.00 28.10 3.27
CA PRO A 192 10.90 27.84 2.34
C PRO A 192 11.27 26.92 1.15
N ASN A 193 12.55 26.74 0.84
CA ASN A 193 13.04 25.80 -0.17
C ASN A 193 13.31 24.38 0.36
N GLU A 194 13.13 24.12 1.65
CA GLU A 194 13.37 22.80 2.25
C GLU A 194 12.50 21.70 1.63
N VAL A 195 11.36 22.07 1.00
CA VAL A 195 10.49 21.16 0.21
C VAL A 195 11.26 20.44 -0.91
N PHE A 196 12.26 21.10 -1.50
CA PHE A 196 13.10 20.50 -2.53
C PHE A 196 14.14 19.54 -1.94
N GLN A 197 14.64 19.85 -0.74
CA GLN A 197 15.69 19.10 -0.04
C GLN A 197 15.16 17.88 0.73
N GLU A 198 13.87 17.86 1.09
CA GLU A 198 13.22 16.66 1.62
C GLU A 198 13.16 15.57 0.53
N GLU A 199 14.21 14.78 0.44
CA GLU A 199 14.17 13.40 -0.04
C GLU A 199 13.46 12.57 1.02
N TRP A 200 12.14 12.46 0.88
CA TRP A 200 11.37 11.50 1.68
C TRP A 200 11.84 10.07 1.33
N PRO A 201 12.15 9.22 2.32
CA PRO A 201 12.22 7.77 2.12
C PRO A 201 10.84 7.19 1.77
#